data_AF-A0A521LDD6-F1
#
_entry.id   AF-A0A521LDD6-F1
#
_cell.length_a   1.000
_cell.length_b   1.000
_cell.length_c   1.000
_cell.angle_alpha   90.00
_cell.angle_beta   90.00
_cell.angle_gamma   90.00
#
_symmetry.space_group_name_H-M   'P 1'
#
loop_
_entity.id
_entity.type
_entity.pdbx_description
1 polymer ?
#
loop_
_entity_poly.entity_id
_entity_poly.type
_entity_poly.pdbx_seq_one_letter_code
_entity_poly.pdbx_strand_id
1 'polypeptide(L)' 'AFVEYCFQVPANRIGHYQFSAAQLKTIQEVITLVVFCAFSVWYLKEPLKWNYLVGFLMIVGAVVVIFKEW' A
#
# COMPACT_ATOMS: atom_id res chain seq x y z
N ALA A 1 13.43 -6.39 8.72
CA ALA A 1 13.81 -7.24 7.56
C ALA A 1 13.38 -8.70 7.74
N PHE A 2 13.85 -9.44 8.76
CA PHE A 2 13.52 -10.87 8.91
C PHE A 2 12.04 -11.15 9.21
N VAL A 3 11.44 -10.37 10.13
CA VAL A 3 10.02 -10.51 10.50
C VAL A 3 9.09 -10.17 9.32
N GLU A 4 9.39 -9.10 8.61
CA GLU A 4 8.62 -8.66 7.43
C GLU A 4 8.61 -9.76 6.36
N TYR A 5 9.77 -10.33 6.03
CA TYR A 5 9.87 -11.41 5.06
C TYR A 5 9.22 -12.72 5.55
N CYS A 6 9.36 -13.06 6.83
CA CYS A 6 8.73 -14.23 7.45
C CYS A 6 7.20 -14.18 7.40
N PHE A 7 6.58 -13.00 7.40
CA PHE A 7 5.13 -12.85 7.23
C PHE A 7 4.72 -12.60 5.78
N GLN A 8 5.54 -11.91 5.00
CA GLN A 8 5.26 -11.57 3.61
C GLN A 8 5.31 -12.80 2.70
N VAL A 9 6.23 -13.75 2.92
CA VAL A 9 6.28 -15.01 2.16
C VAL A 9 5.04 -15.90 2.36
N PRO A 10 4.61 -16.23 3.60
CA PRO A 10 3.37 -16.99 3.81
C PRO A 10 2.11 -16.19 3.44
N ALA A 11 2.06 -14.88 3.69
CA ALA A 11 0.92 -14.05 3.28
C ALA A 11 0.77 -14.00 1.75
N ASN A 12 1.88 -13.86 1.02
CA ASN A 12 1.87 -13.88 -0.44
C ASN A 12 1.53 -15.28 -0.97
N ARG A 13 1.95 -16.36 -0.29
CA ARG A 13 1.59 -17.75 -0.64
C ARG A 13 0.12 -18.08 -0.38
N ILE A 14 -0.46 -17.61 0.72
CA ILE A 14 -1.89 -17.81 1.05
C ILE A 14 -2.76 -16.93 0.15
N GLY A 15 -2.34 -15.68 -0.09
CA GLY A 15 -3.05 -14.74 -0.95
C GLY A 15 -3.05 -15.12 -2.43
N HIS A 16 -2.01 -15.82 -2.92
CA HIS A 16 -1.93 -16.29 -4.31
C HIS A 16 -3.07 -17.26 -4.72
N TYR A 17 -3.87 -17.75 -3.76
CA TYR A 17 -5.06 -18.54 -4.04
C TYR A 17 -6.27 -17.70 -4.51
N GLN A 18 -6.31 -16.40 -4.22
CA GLN A 18 -7.42 -15.50 -4.63
C GLN A 18 -6.95 -14.22 -5.34
N PHE A 19 -5.74 -13.75 -5.06
CA PHE A 19 -5.19 -12.51 -5.60
C PHE A 19 -3.86 -12.77 -6.30
N SER A 20 -3.62 -12.12 -7.44
CA SER A 20 -2.32 -12.19 -8.12
C SER A 20 -1.21 -11.57 -7.26
N ALA A 21 0.03 -12.02 -7.44
CA ALA A 21 1.19 -11.42 -6.78
C ALA A 21 1.26 -9.89 -6.97
N ALA A 22 0.76 -9.39 -8.11
CA ALA A 22 0.64 -7.95 -8.37
C ALA A 22 -0.34 -7.26 -7.39
N GLN A 23 -1.52 -7.83 -7.16
CA GLN A 23 -2.53 -7.27 -6.24
C GLN A 23 -2.03 -7.28 -4.78
N LEU A 24 -1.36 -8.35 -4.36
CA LEU A 24 -0.75 -8.46 -3.04
C LEU A 24 0.31 -7.38 -2.80
N LYS A 25 1.19 -7.17 -3.80
CA LYS A 25 2.19 -6.11 -3.78
C LYS A 25 1.53 -4.73 -3.71
N THR A 26 0.46 -4.49 -4.48
CA THR A 26 -0.28 -3.23 -4.45
C THR A 26 -0.89 -2.96 -3.08
N ILE A 27 -1.54 -3.95 -2.45
CA ILE A 27 -2.07 -3.80 -1.09
C ILE A 27 -0.96 -3.44 -0.10
N GLN A 28 0.20 -4.09 -0.21
CA GLN A 28 1.35 -3.79 0.65
C GLN A 28 1.82 -2.33 0.47
N GLU A 29 2.05 -1.88 -0.75
CA GLU A 29 2.51 -0.51 -1.02
C GLU A 29 1.49 0.52 -0.50
N VAL A 30 0.19 0.26 -0.66
CA VAL A 30 -0.89 1.10 -0.12
C VAL A 30 -0.82 1.19 1.39
N ILE A 31 -0.74 0.06 2.11
CA ILE A 31 -0.67 0.04 3.58
C ILE A 31 0.57 0.81 4.05
N THR A 32 1.72 0.59 3.42
CA THR A 32 2.98 1.23 3.82
C THR A 32 2.90 2.75 3.64
N LEU A 33 2.32 3.22 2.54
CA LEU A 33 2.13 4.65 2.25
C LEU A 33 1.08 5.29 3.17
N VAL A 34 -0.03 4.62 3.46
CA VAL A 34 -1.06 5.09 4.40
C VAL A 34 -0.46 5.29 5.79
N VAL A 35 0.28 4.30 6.30
CA VAL A 35 0.95 4.37 7.61
C VAL A 35 1.99 5.49 7.61
N PHE A 36 2.76 5.64 6.55
CA PHE A 36 3.74 6.73 6.43
C PHE A 36 3.08 8.11 6.43
N CYS A 37 1.97 8.30 5.70
CA CYS A 37 1.21 9.54 5.72
C CYS A 37 0.65 9.85 7.11
N ALA A 38 0.06 8.86 7.79
CA ALA A 38 -0.46 9.03 9.16
C ALA A 38 0.68 9.40 10.13
N PHE A 39 1.84 8.75 10.01
CA PHE A 39 3.03 9.08 10.79
C PHE A 39 3.54 10.50 10.51
N SER A 40 3.61 10.92 9.25
CA SER A 40 4.04 12.26 8.87
C SER A 40 3.16 13.36 9.48
N VAL A 41 1.84 13.13 9.53
CA VAL A 41 0.87 14.06 10.13
C VAL A 41 0.93 14.07 11.64
N TRP A 42 0.86 12.90 12.28
CA TRP A 42 0.71 12.80 13.74
C TRP A 42 2.03 12.94 14.48
N TYR A 43 3.12 12.42 13.91
CA TYR A 43 4.43 12.44 14.55
C TYR A 43 5.29 13.62 14.09
N LEU A 44 5.47 13.82 12.77
CA LEU A 44 6.30 14.92 12.26
C LEU A 44 5.60 16.29 12.34
N LYS A 45 4.26 16.32 12.45
CA LYS A 45 3.45 17.56 12.33
C LYS A 45 3.76 18.35 11.06
N GLU A 46 4.27 17.68 10.02
CA GLU A 46 4.46 18.33 8.73
C GLU A 46 3.07 18.61 8.14
N PRO A 47 2.82 19.84 7.66
CA PRO A 47 1.56 20.12 7.00
C PRO A 47 1.46 19.22 5.77
N LEU A 48 0.35 18.49 5.64
CA LEU A 48 0.05 17.73 4.43
C LEU A 48 0.00 18.69 3.25
N LYS A 49 1.13 18.82 2.56
CA LYS A 49 1.25 19.54 1.30
C LYS A 49 0.28 18.93 0.31
N TRP A 50 -0.28 19.78 -0.55
CA TRP A 50 -1.21 19.38 -1.60
C TRP A 50 -0.71 18.20 -2.44
N ASN A 51 0.61 18.12 -2.62
CA ASN A 51 1.29 17.03 -3.31
C ASN A 51 1.03 15.65 -2.69
N TYR A 52 0.90 15.53 -1.36
CA TYR A 52 0.57 14.27 -0.70
C TYR A 52 -0.87 13.83 -0.99
N LEU A 53 -1.79 14.79 -1.06
CA LEU A 53 -3.20 14.52 -1.34
C LEU A 53 -3.39 14.06 -2.80
N VAL A 54 -2.68 14.69 -3.73
CA VAL A 54 -2.61 14.26 -5.14
C VAL A 54 -1.94 12.89 -5.26
N GLY A 55 -0.85 12.66 -4.53
CA GLY A 55 -0.19 11.35 -4.46
C GLY A 55 -1.12 10.25 -3.95
N PHE A 56 -1.91 10.54 -2.92
CA PHE A 56 -2.90 9.61 -2.37
C PHE A 56 -3.98 9.28 -3.39
N LEU A 57 -4.50 10.29 -4.10
CA LEU A 57 -5.46 10.09 -5.19
C LEU A 57 -4.88 9.24 -6.33
N MET A 58 -3.62 9.44 -6.70
CA MET A 58 -2.96 8.59 -7.70
C MET A 58 -2.82 7.13 -7.23
N ILE A 59 -2.53 6.90 -5.95
CA ILE A 59 -2.44 5.55 -5.39
C ILE A 59 -3.82 4.88 -5.38
N VAL A 60 -4.88 5.60 -4.99
CA VAL A 60 -6.26 5.10 -5.08
C VAL A 60 -6.60 4.75 -6.53
N GLY A 61 -6.23 5.59 -7.49
CA GLY A 61 -6.37 5.32 -8.92
C GLY A 61 -5.63 4.05 -9.35
N ALA A 62 -4.38 3.85 -8.89
CA ALA A 62 -3.60 2.65 -9.17
C ALA A 62 -4.25 1.38 -8.58
N VAL A 63 -4.83 1.45 -7.38
CA VAL A 63 -5.61 0.35 -6.80
C VAL A 63 -6.82 0.03 -7.67
N VAL A 64 -7.59 1.04 -8.08
CA VAL A 64 -8.76 0.84 -8.95
C VAL A 64 -8.36 0.19 -10.27
N VAL A 65 -7.27 0.61 -10.91
CA VAL A 65 -6.79 0.01 -12.16
C VAL A 65 -6.31 -1.42 -11.98
N ILE A 66 -5.57 -1.72 -10.91
CA ILE A 66 -5.02 -3.07 -10.66
C ILE A 66 -6.09 -4.07 -10.22
N PHE A 67 -7.14 -3.61 -9.52
CA PHE A 67 -8.23 -4.48 -9.06
C PHE A 67 -9.41 -4.55 -10.03
N LYS A 68 -9.46 -3.70 -11.06
CA LYS A 68 -10.51 -3.76 -12.08
C LYS A 68 -10.10 -4.75 -13.18
N GLU A 69 -10.63 -5.96 -13.11
CA GLU A 69 -10.62 -6.91 -14.22
C GLU A 69 -11.45 -6.36 -15.39
N TRP A 70 -10.93 -6.51 -16.60
CA TRP A 70 -11.59 -6.19 -17.88
C TRP A 70 -12.15 -7.47 -18.51
#